data_AF-A0A2D6M578-F1
#
_entry.id   AF-A0A2D6M578-F1
#
_cell.length_a   1.000
_cell.length_b   1.000
_cell.length_c   1.000
_cell.angle_alpha   90.00
_cell.angle_beta   90.00
_cell.angle_gamma   90.00
#
_symmetry.space_group_name_H-M   'P 1'
#
loop_
_entity.id
_entity.type
_entity.pdbx_description
1 polymer ?
#
loop_
_entity_poly.entity_id
_entity_poly.type
_entity_poly.pdbx_seq_one_letter_code
_entity_poly.pdbx_strand_id
1 'polypeptide(L)'
;MALSVKRNLFTVALAALALGGCLEGNPIYFPLEGGRDWSYGVTLENAKGISLQKSFVTNLPSSNLKGEKLTPRRLHNGEVYFYKETDDGVVRVAANRPGRGLNWESEPTRVLGYPLTPGTRWTQEEQSYLFHEYMGQGDYNEIVVPMLIIYEIESMDEIVKVPAGVFNNCIKVKGLGETSVRVKTPNALEDFIDLTVETTQWFTPRVGLVKSKYHEASSNPRIVGGDYVKVLEKF
;
A
#
# COMPACT_ATOMS: atom_id res chain seq x y z
N MET A 1 24.32 -71.79 30.60
CA MET A 1 25.27 -70.77 30.10
C MET A 1 25.73 -71.24 28.72
N ALA A 2 25.65 -70.52 27.61
CA ALA A 2 25.47 -69.10 27.36
C ALA A 2 24.67 -68.90 26.05
N LEU A 3 23.86 -67.83 26.01
CA LEU A 3 23.13 -67.38 24.81
C LEU A 3 24.10 -66.70 23.83
N SER A 4 23.96 -66.97 22.53
CA SER A 4 24.57 -66.16 21.47
C SER A 4 23.46 -65.62 20.56
N VAL A 5 23.16 -64.34 20.75
CA VAL A 5 22.19 -63.53 20.02
C VAL A 5 22.73 -63.24 18.60
N LYS A 6 21.99 -63.61 17.55
CA LYS A 6 22.27 -63.17 16.18
C LYS A 6 21.66 -61.79 15.97
N ARG A 7 22.53 -60.80 15.71
CA ARG A 7 22.20 -59.39 15.52
C ARG A 7 21.78 -59.15 14.06
N ASN A 8 20.49 -58.95 13.82
CA ASN A 8 19.97 -58.50 12.53
C ASN A 8 20.43 -57.06 12.28
N LEU A 9 21.27 -56.84 11.25
CA LEU A 9 21.53 -55.52 10.71
C LEU A 9 20.34 -55.13 9.81
N PHE A 10 19.48 -54.24 10.29
CA PHE A 10 18.58 -53.46 9.45
C PHE A 10 19.35 -52.26 8.92
N THR A 11 19.73 -52.30 7.63
CA THR A 11 20.31 -51.17 6.92
C THR A 11 19.18 -50.20 6.57
N VAL A 12 19.04 -49.11 7.31
CA VAL A 12 18.14 -48.00 6.97
C VAL A 12 18.86 -47.11 5.96
N ALA A 13 18.47 -47.20 4.69
CA ALA A 13 18.89 -46.26 3.65
C ALA A 13 18.06 -44.97 3.78
N LEU A 14 18.68 -43.94 4.35
CA LEU A 14 18.08 -42.61 4.46
C LEU A 14 18.28 -41.86 3.12
N ALA A 15 17.29 -41.94 2.24
CA ALA A 15 17.24 -41.15 1.02
C ALA A 15 16.90 -39.69 1.38
N ALA A 16 17.93 -38.84 1.51
CA ALA A 16 17.78 -37.41 1.60
C ALA A 16 17.39 -36.85 0.22
N LEU A 17 16.09 -36.68 -0.03
CA LEU A 17 15.62 -35.83 -1.13
C LEU A 17 15.88 -34.36 -0.77
N ALA A 18 16.99 -33.83 -1.27
CA ALA A 18 17.24 -32.40 -1.34
C ALA A 18 16.28 -31.78 -2.36
N LEU A 19 15.14 -31.28 -1.89
CA LEU A 19 14.29 -30.36 -2.67
C LEU A 19 14.94 -28.97 -2.66
N GLY A 20 16.01 -28.83 -3.44
CA GLY A 20 16.55 -27.53 -3.84
C GLY A 20 15.62 -26.87 -4.85
N GLY A 21 14.51 -26.31 -4.38
CA GLY A 21 13.65 -25.44 -5.18
C GLY A 21 14.15 -24.01 -5.12
N CYS A 22 15.21 -23.68 -5.88
CA CYS A 22 15.41 -22.30 -6.32
C CYS A 22 14.28 -21.99 -7.30
N LEU A 23 13.21 -21.34 -6.83
CA LEU A 23 12.36 -20.57 -7.73
C LEU A 23 13.16 -19.31 -8.10
N GLU A 24 14.02 -19.44 -9.11
CA GLU A 24 14.58 -18.30 -9.86
C GLU A 24 13.44 -17.65 -10.66
N GLY A 25 12.55 -16.97 -9.94
CA GLY A 25 11.61 -16.01 -10.49
C GLY A 25 11.98 -14.63 -9.97
N ASN A 26 11.72 -13.59 -10.76
CA ASN A 26 11.84 -12.22 -10.28
C ASN A 26 11.02 -12.07 -8.98
N PRO A 27 11.58 -11.44 -7.93
CA PRO A 27 10.88 -11.28 -6.66
C PRO A 27 9.55 -10.54 -6.85
N ILE A 28 8.45 -11.15 -6.38
CA ILE A 28 7.11 -10.58 -6.49
C ILE A 28 6.89 -9.60 -5.34
N TYR A 29 6.83 -8.30 -5.64
CA TYR A 29 6.63 -7.23 -4.65
C TYR A 29 5.18 -6.80 -4.45
N PHE A 30 4.23 -7.41 -5.15
CA PHE A 30 2.81 -7.23 -4.89
C PHE A 30 2.05 -8.54 -5.16
N PRO A 31 1.98 -9.45 -4.17
CA PRO A 31 1.34 -10.74 -4.37
C PRO A 31 -0.15 -10.61 -4.73
N LEU A 32 -0.55 -11.26 -5.82
CA LEU A 32 -1.93 -11.33 -6.31
C LEU A 32 -2.59 -12.71 -6.09
N GLU A 33 -1.91 -13.61 -5.38
CA GLU A 33 -2.45 -14.92 -4.98
C GLU A 33 -3.56 -14.75 -3.95
N GLY A 34 -4.66 -15.49 -4.14
CA GLY A 34 -5.79 -15.53 -3.21
C GLY A 34 -5.51 -16.36 -1.96
N GLY A 35 -6.36 -16.19 -0.94
CA GLY A 35 -6.31 -16.96 0.31
C GLY A 35 -5.29 -16.44 1.33
N ARG A 36 -4.79 -15.21 1.14
CA ARG A 36 -3.87 -14.55 2.08
C ARG A 36 -4.60 -13.46 2.83
N ASP A 37 -4.39 -13.42 4.14
CA ASP A 37 -4.95 -12.43 5.06
C ASP A 37 -3.84 -11.76 5.84
N TRP A 38 -3.94 -10.45 6.04
CA TRP A 38 -3.00 -9.69 6.85
C TRP A 38 -3.65 -8.46 7.46
N SER A 39 -2.98 -7.85 8.43
CA SER A 39 -3.49 -6.66 9.11
C SER A 39 -2.44 -5.57 9.24
N TYR A 40 -2.91 -4.33 9.21
CA TYR A 40 -2.11 -3.15 9.48
C TYR A 40 -2.61 -2.39 10.70
N GLY A 41 -1.66 -1.82 11.43
CA GLY A 41 -1.91 -0.70 12.33
C GLY A 41 -1.87 0.59 11.53
N VAL A 42 -2.84 1.46 11.77
CA VAL A 42 -2.98 2.75 11.09
C VAL A 42 -3.03 3.85 12.15
N THR A 43 -2.21 4.87 11.98
CA THR A 43 -2.22 6.10 12.76
C THR A 43 -2.51 7.24 11.80
N LEU A 44 -3.51 8.04 12.12
CA LEU A 44 -3.91 9.22 11.36
C LEU A 44 -3.95 10.41 12.31
N GLU A 45 -3.27 11.49 11.95
CA GLU A 45 -3.22 12.74 12.70
C GLU A 45 -3.62 13.87 11.75
N ASN A 46 -4.58 14.70 12.16
CA ASN A 46 -5.03 15.86 11.41
C ASN A 46 -5.56 16.94 12.36
N ALA A 47 -6.23 17.97 11.82
CA ALA A 47 -6.81 19.06 12.62
C ALA A 47 -7.77 18.61 13.75
N LYS A 48 -8.35 17.40 13.66
CA LYS A 48 -9.26 16.83 14.66
C LYS A 48 -8.55 15.97 15.72
N GLY A 49 -7.23 15.80 15.61
CA GLY A 49 -6.39 15.02 16.53
C GLY A 49 -5.94 13.68 15.97
N ILE A 50 -5.57 12.77 16.87
CA ILE A 50 -4.97 11.46 16.53
C ILE A 50 -6.04 10.36 16.58
N SER A 51 -6.11 9.56 15.52
CA SER A 51 -6.94 8.36 15.39
C SER A 51 -6.07 7.12 15.17
N LEU A 52 -6.33 6.06 15.94
CA LEU A 52 -5.69 4.76 15.80
C LEU A 52 -6.71 3.76 15.27
N GLN A 53 -6.35 3.07 14.19
CA GLN A 53 -7.23 2.12 13.50
C GLN A 53 -6.50 0.83 13.14
N LYS A 54 -7.28 -0.22 12.91
CA LYS A 54 -6.78 -1.48 12.34
C LYS A 54 -7.41 -1.72 10.98
N SER A 55 -6.59 -2.08 10.01
CA SER A 55 -7.03 -2.41 8.66
C SER A 55 -6.74 -3.87 8.36
N PHE A 56 -7.80 -4.68 8.23
CA PHE A 56 -7.70 -6.08 7.81
C PHE A 56 -7.86 -6.17 6.30
N VAL A 57 -7.05 -7.02 5.67
CA VAL A 57 -6.98 -7.16 4.22
C VAL A 57 -6.95 -8.64 3.85
N THR A 58 -7.77 -9.02 2.87
CA THR A 58 -7.81 -10.37 2.29
C THR A 58 -7.61 -10.29 0.79
N ASN A 59 -6.65 -11.03 0.23
CA ASN A 59 -6.67 -11.34 -1.20
C ASN A 59 -7.66 -12.49 -1.45
N LEU A 60 -8.68 -12.23 -2.25
CA LEU A 60 -9.62 -13.24 -2.70
C LEU A 60 -9.07 -13.97 -3.94
N PRO A 61 -9.53 -15.20 -4.23
CA PRO A 61 -9.17 -15.89 -5.46
C PRO A 61 -9.46 -15.02 -6.69
N SER A 62 -8.54 -15.02 -7.66
CA SER A 62 -8.76 -14.29 -8.91
C SER A 62 -10.02 -14.76 -9.61
N SER A 63 -10.75 -13.84 -10.23
CA SER A 63 -11.96 -14.13 -10.99
C SER A 63 -11.95 -13.37 -12.31
N ASN A 64 -12.68 -13.89 -13.29
CA ASN A 64 -12.91 -13.18 -14.55
C ASN A 64 -14.06 -12.20 -14.36
N LEU A 65 -13.78 -10.91 -14.56
CA LEU A 65 -14.76 -9.84 -14.51
C LEU A 65 -14.70 -9.05 -15.80
N LYS A 66 -15.80 -9.01 -16.55
CA LYS A 66 -15.87 -8.40 -17.89
C LYS A 66 -14.74 -8.84 -18.85
N GLY A 67 -14.33 -10.10 -18.77
CA GLY A 67 -13.29 -10.67 -19.63
C GLY A 67 -11.85 -10.44 -19.15
N GLU A 68 -11.65 -9.70 -18.05
CA GLU A 68 -10.33 -9.53 -17.43
C GLU A 68 -10.16 -10.45 -16.21
N LYS A 69 -9.00 -11.09 -16.10
CA LYS A 69 -8.62 -11.83 -14.89
C LYS A 69 -8.12 -10.84 -13.85
N LEU A 70 -8.90 -10.65 -12.78
CA LEU A 70 -8.59 -9.70 -11.70
C LEU A 70 -8.43 -10.44 -10.38
N THR A 71 -7.57 -9.93 -9.51
CA THR A 71 -7.50 -10.34 -8.10
C THR A 71 -8.26 -9.34 -7.25
N PRO A 72 -9.40 -9.72 -6.64
CA PRO A 72 -10.10 -8.88 -5.70
C PRO A 72 -9.37 -8.89 -4.35
N ARG A 73 -9.25 -7.71 -3.73
CA ARG A 73 -8.70 -7.52 -2.40
C ARG A 73 -9.73 -6.82 -1.53
N ARG A 74 -10.21 -7.52 -0.52
CA ARG A 74 -11.23 -7.02 0.41
C ARG A 74 -10.57 -6.34 1.60
N LEU A 75 -11.11 -5.19 1.98
CA LEU A 75 -10.75 -4.43 3.17
C LEU A 75 -11.79 -4.64 4.28
N HIS A 76 -11.39 -4.38 5.54
CA HIS A 76 -12.25 -4.51 6.72
C HIS A 76 -13.55 -3.70 6.67
N ASN A 77 -13.57 -2.58 5.94
CA ASN A 77 -14.75 -1.73 5.75
C ASN A 77 -15.72 -2.27 4.68
N GLY A 78 -15.45 -3.45 4.10
CA GLY A 78 -16.27 -4.08 3.07
C GLY A 78 -15.96 -3.60 1.65
N GLU A 79 -15.06 -2.63 1.46
CA GLU A 79 -14.58 -2.27 0.12
C GLU A 79 -13.79 -3.43 -0.49
N VAL A 80 -13.94 -3.61 -1.80
CA VAL A 80 -13.19 -4.60 -2.59
C VAL A 80 -12.52 -3.88 -3.75
N TYR A 81 -11.20 -3.90 -3.77
CA TYR A 81 -10.40 -3.35 -4.86
C TYR A 81 -9.95 -4.46 -5.79
N PHE A 82 -10.01 -4.23 -7.09
CA PHE A 82 -9.67 -5.22 -8.11
C PHE A 82 -8.34 -4.85 -8.76
N TYR A 83 -7.37 -5.76 -8.66
CA TYR A 83 -6.02 -5.57 -9.15
C TYR A 83 -5.71 -6.49 -10.32
N LYS A 84 -4.84 -6.02 -11.22
CA LYS A 84 -4.16 -6.86 -12.21
C LYS A 84 -2.72 -6.40 -12.40
N GLU A 85 -1.90 -7.31 -12.88
CA GLU A 85 -0.56 -7.01 -13.36
C GLU A 85 -0.61 -6.72 -14.86
N THR A 86 0.16 -5.72 -15.29
CA THR A 86 0.34 -5.31 -16.68
C THR A 86 1.84 -5.21 -16.97
N ASP A 87 2.20 -4.99 -18.23
CA ASP A 87 3.61 -4.84 -18.64
C ASP A 87 4.31 -3.67 -17.93
N ASP A 88 3.55 -2.64 -17.55
CA ASP A 88 4.08 -1.42 -16.92
C ASP A 88 3.96 -1.42 -15.38
N GLY A 89 3.41 -2.48 -14.77
CA GLY A 89 3.30 -2.58 -13.31
C GLY A 89 2.02 -3.21 -12.80
N VAL A 90 1.74 -3.01 -11.51
CA VAL A 90 0.51 -3.49 -10.88
C VAL A 90 -0.46 -2.33 -10.73
N VAL A 91 -1.71 -2.54 -11.16
CA VAL A 91 -2.75 -1.52 -11.21
C VAL A 91 -4.04 -1.97 -10.52
N ARG A 92 -4.73 -1.03 -9.87
CA ARG A 92 -6.14 -1.15 -9.45
C ARG A 92 -7.01 -0.63 -10.59
N VAL A 93 -7.95 -1.45 -11.07
CA VAL A 93 -8.81 -1.11 -12.21
C VAL A 93 -10.26 -0.86 -11.84
N ALA A 94 -10.66 -1.31 -10.66
CA ALA A 94 -12.02 -1.13 -10.18
C ALA A 94 -12.08 -1.19 -8.65
N ALA A 95 -13.15 -0.64 -8.10
CA ALA A 95 -13.49 -0.72 -6.69
C ALA A 95 -15.00 -0.98 -6.53
N ASN A 96 -15.34 -1.97 -5.72
CA ASN A 96 -16.70 -2.16 -5.22
C ASN A 96 -16.79 -1.60 -3.81
N ARG A 97 -17.67 -0.61 -3.61
CA ARG A 97 -17.84 0.05 -2.32
C ARG A 97 -19.23 -0.23 -1.76
N PRO A 98 -19.37 -0.58 -0.47
CA PRO A 98 -20.67 -0.78 0.15
C PRO A 98 -21.62 0.39 -0.11
N GLY A 99 -22.85 0.10 -0.53
CA GLY A 99 -23.87 1.10 -0.88
C GLY A 99 -23.70 1.81 -2.22
N ARG A 100 -22.52 1.74 -2.88
CA ARG A 100 -22.27 2.32 -4.21
C ARG A 100 -22.14 1.27 -5.33
N GLY A 101 -21.76 0.04 -4.98
CA GLY A 101 -21.54 -1.03 -5.94
C GLY A 101 -20.19 -0.94 -6.66
N LEU A 102 -20.02 -1.75 -7.70
CA LEU A 102 -18.80 -1.83 -8.51
C LEU A 102 -18.67 -0.60 -9.42
N ASN A 103 -17.58 0.13 -9.28
CA ASN A 103 -17.17 1.19 -10.19
C ASN A 103 -15.81 0.87 -10.82
N TRP A 104 -15.68 1.11 -12.12
CA TRP A 104 -14.39 1.03 -12.82
C TRP A 104 -13.67 2.37 -12.68
N GLU A 105 -12.36 2.30 -12.46
CA GLU A 105 -11.54 3.51 -12.47
C GLU A 105 -11.51 4.06 -13.90
N SER A 106 -11.75 5.35 -14.07
CA SER A 106 -11.61 6.01 -15.39
C SER A 106 -10.18 5.89 -15.90
N GLU A 107 -9.22 5.94 -14.98
CA GLU A 107 -7.80 5.64 -15.20
C GLU A 107 -7.31 4.66 -14.13
N PRO A 108 -6.71 3.51 -14.51
CA PRO A 108 -6.21 2.55 -13.53
C PRO A 108 -5.19 3.15 -12.57
N THR A 109 -5.40 2.97 -11.27
CA THR A 109 -4.48 3.44 -10.23
C THR A 109 -3.28 2.50 -10.13
N ARG A 110 -2.09 2.95 -10.55
CA ARG A 110 -0.84 2.20 -10.42
C ARG A 110 -0.36 2.19 -8.97
N VAL A 111 -0.21 1.00 -8.42
CA VAL A 111 0.28 0.80 -7.04
C VAL A 111 1.77 0.49 -6.99
N LEU A 112 2.35 -0.01 -8.09
CA LEU A 112 3.78 -0.26 -8.23
C LEU A 112 4.13 -0.25 -9.73
N GLY A 113 5.09 0.57 -10.14
CA GLY A 113 5.51 0.68 -11.54
C GLY A 113 6.68 -0.21 -11.92
N TYR A 114 6.71 -0.67 -13.18
CA TYR A 114 7.80 -1.42 -13.79
C TYR A 114 8.61 -0.55 -14.76
N PRO A 115 9.89 -0.88 -15.00
CA PRO A 115 10.67 -1.96 -14.38
C PRO A 115 10.93 -1.71 -12.88
N LEU A 116 11.13 -2.76 -12.08
CA LEU A 116 11.49 -2.60 -10.67
C LEU A 116 12.97 -2.22 -10.55
N THR A 117 13.28 -0.94 -10.76
CA THR A 117 14.64 -0.38 -10.66
C THR A 117 14.59 1.07 -10.15
N PRO A 118 15.60 1.54 -9.38
CA PRO A 118 15.68 2.94 -8.97
C PRO A 118 15.58 3.91 -10.15
N GLY A 119 14.86 5.02 -9.98
CA GLY A 119 14.58 6.01 -11.01
C GLY A 119 13.38 5.69 -11.91
N THR A 120 12.73 4.54 -11.73
CA THR A 120 11.46 4.24 -12.41
C THR A 120 10.37 5.16 -11.88
N ARG A 121 9.72 5.91 -12.78
CA ARG A 121 8.74 6.94 -12.45
C ARG A 121 7.40 6.72 -13.11
N TRP A 122 6.36 7.16 -12.43
CA TRP A 122 5.02 7.29 -13.00
C TRP A 122 4.29 8.45 -12.34
N THR A 123 3.22 8.90 -12.98
CA THR A 123 2.41 10.02 -12.50
C THR A 123 0.97 9.54 -12.36
N GLN A 124 0.27 10.07 -11.36
CA GLN A 124 -1.10 9.67 -11.06
C GLN A 124 -1.90 10.84 -10.49
N GLU A 125 -3.13 11.00 -10.98
CA GLU A 125 -4.12 11.86 -10.32
C GLU A 125 -4.66 11.17 -9.08
N GLU A 126 -4.55 11.84 -7.94
CA GLU A 126 -5.07 11.40 -6.66
C GLU A 126 -5.93 12.48 -6.02
N GLN A 127 -6.69 12.08 -5.00
CA GLN A 127 -7.46 12.99 -4.17
C GLN A 127 -6.77 13.05 -2.80
N SER A 128 -6.59 14.26 -2.26
CA SER A 128 -6.19 14.44 -0.87
C SER A 128 -7.24 13.84 0.08
N TYR A 129 -6.85 13.57 1.32
CA TYR A 129 -7.77 13.01 2.32
C TYR A 129 -7.47 13.43 3.76
N LEU A 130 -6.48 14.28 4.02
CA LEU A 130 -6.17 14.78 5.36
C LEU A 130 -6.42 16.28 5.53
N PHE A 131 -6.59 17.02 4.43
CA PHE A 131 -6.81 18.46 4.45
C PHE A 131 -8.15 18.84 5.10
N HIS A 132 -8.06 19.84 5.97
CA HIS A 132 -9.18 20.43 6.67
C HIS A 132 -9.14 21.96 6.54
N GLU A 133 -10.23 22.58 6.11
CA GLU A 133 -10.38 24.04 6.13
C GLU A 133 -10.95 24.51 7.48
N TYR A 134 -10.29 25.50 8.08
CA TYR A 134 -10.76 26.18 9.29
C TYR A 134 -11.96 27.08 9.00
N MET A 135 -13.05 26.84 9.73
CA MET A 135 -14.33 27.55 9.55
C MET A 135 -14.59 28.64 10.60
N GLY A 136 -13.70 28.81 11.58
CA GLY A 136 -13.92 29.69 12.73
C GLY A 136 -14.35 28.92 13.98
N GLN A 137 -14.16 29.53 15.16
CA GLN A 137 -14.58 28.98 16.47
C GLN A 137 -14.03 27.57 16.79
N GLY A 138 -12.94 27.16 16.15
CA GLY A 138 -12.34 25.82 16.35
C GLY A 138 -12.94 24.72 15.47
N ASP A 139 -13.83 25.07 14.54
CA ASP A 139 -14.46 24.11 13.63
C ASP A 139 -13.66 23.93 12.33
N TYR A 140 -13.71 22.72 11.78
CA TYR A 140 -12.93 22.28 10.62
C TYR A 140 -13.75 21.39 9.67
N ASN A 141 -13.84 21.81 8.41
CA ASN A 141 -14.44 21.02 7.35
C ASN A 141 -13.37 20.22 6.60
N GLU A 142 -13.63 18.94 6.35
CA GLU A 142 -12.78 18.14 5.46
C GLU A 142 -12.89 18.67 4.03
N ILE A 143 -11.75 18.84 3.37
CA ILE A 143 -11.69 19.24 1.96
C ILE A 143 -10.91 18.20 1.17
N VAL A 144 -11.39 17.94 -0.05
CA VAL A 144 -10.77 17.00 -0.96
C VAL A 144 -10.25 17.80 -2.15
N VAL A 145 -8.94 17.69 -2.39
CA VAL A 145 -8.22 18.44 -3.42
C VAL A 145 -7.63 17.44 -4.42
N PRO A 146 -7.97 17.53 -5.72
CA PRO A 146 -7.29 16.74 -6.74
C PRO A 146 -5.84 17.18 -6.88
N MET A 147 -4.92 16.22 -6.92
CA MET A 147 -3.48 16.46 -7.01
C MET A 147 -2.84 15.48 -7.98
N LEU A 148 -1.89 15.97 -8.77
CA LEU A 148 -1.03 15.13 -9.60
C LEU A 148 0.19 14.74 -8.77
N ILE A 149 0.36 13.45 -8.49
CA ILE A 149 1.50 12.93 -7.72
C ILE A 149 2.47 12.25 -8.67
N ILE A 150 3.75 12.63 -8.57
CA ILE A 150 4.86 11.99 -9.29
C ILE A 150 5.50 10.99 -8.34
N TYR A 151 5.44 9.72 -8.70
CA TYR A 151 6.04 8.61 -7.97
C TYR A 151 7.38 8.19 -8.58
N GLU A 152 8.29 7.73 -7.72
CA GLU A 152 9.60 7.22 -8.09
C GLU A 152 10.01 6.04 -7.19
N ILE A 153 10.57 4.98 -7.77
CA ILE A 153 11.34 3.99 -7.01
C ILE A 153 12.68 4.64 -6.62
N GLU A 154 12.86 4.92 -5.33
CA GLU A 154 14.09 5.54 -4.82
C GLU A 154 15.19 4.50 -4.57
N SER A 155 14.83 3.34 -3.98
CA SER A 155 15.77 2.27 -3.63
C SER A 155 15.08 0.90 -3.60
N MET A 156 15.88 -0.18 -3.55
CA MET A 156 15.40 -1.57 -3.59
C MET A 156 16.03 -2.49 -2.52
N ASP A 157 16.91 -1.95 -1.70
CA ASP A 157 17.75 -2.65 -0.73
C ASP A 157 17.45 -2.22 0.71
N GLU A 158 16.29 -1.59 0.94
CA GLU A 158 15.94 -1.06 2.25
C GLU A 158 15.64 -2.18 3.25
N ILE A 159 16.02 -1.94 4.50
CA ILE A 159 15.67 -2.78 5.63
C ILE A 159 14.57 -2.09 6.43
N VAL A 160 13.40 -2.72 6.50
CA VAL A 160 12.21 -2.15 7.13
C VAL A 160 11.81 -2.97 8.34
N LYS A 161 11.81 -2.33 9.52
CA LYS A 161 11.32 -2.90 10.78
C LYS A 161 9.92 -2.39 11.08
N VAL A 162 8.99 -3.33 11.25
CA VAL A 162 7.56 -3.10 11.60
C VAL A 162 7.13 -4.15 12.64
N PRO A 163 5.94 -4.05 13.25
CA PRO A 163 5.51 -5.03 14.24
C PRO A 163 5.48 -6.49 13.73
N ALA A 164 5.19 -6.70 12.43
CA ALA A 164 5.23 -8.03 11.82
C ALA A 164 6.64 -8.63 11.66
N GLY A 165 7.71 -7.85 11.86
CA GLY A 165 9.09 -8.33 11.78
C GLY A 165 10.06 -7.36 11.09
N VAL A 166 11.19 -7.90 10.66
CA VAL A 166 12.23 -7.17 9.89
C VAL A 166 12.26 -7.73 8.48
N PHE A 167 12.11 -6.86 7.49
CA PHE A 167 12.09 -7.19 6.08
C PHE A 167 13.33 -6.58 5.39
N ASN A 168 13.97 -7.36 4.52
CA ASN A 168 15.16 -6.95 3.76
C ASN A 168 14.80 -6.87 2.27
N ASN A 169 15.61 -6.16 1.49
CA ASN A 169 15.38 -5.94 0.06
C ASN A 169 14.01 -5.30 -0.19
N CYS A 170 13.65 -4.30 0.61
CA CYS A 170 12.41 -3.56 0.40
C CYS A 170 12.60 -2.51 -0.70
N ILE A 171 11.65 -2.43 -1.61
CA ILE A 171 11.50 -1.30 -2.51
C ILE A 171 10.94 -0.13 -1.73
N LYS A 172 11.58 1.02 -1.84
CA LYS A 172 11.05 2.30 -1.36
C LYS A 172 10.58 3.13 -2.54
N VAL A 173 9.31 3.45 -2.52
CA VAL A 173 8.67 4.35 -3.49
C VAL A 173 8.38 5.66 -2.78
N LYS A 174 8.83 6.78 -3.36
CA LYS A 174 8.41 8.12 -2.94
C LYS A 174 7.42 8.69 -3.92
N GLY A 175 6.51 9.52 -3.44
CA GLY A 175 5.65 10.34 -4.27
C GLY A 175 5.61 11.77 -3.75
N LEU A 176 5.60 12.72 -4.67
CA LEU A 176 5.52 14.15 -4.39
C LEU A 176 4.43 14.77 -5.27
N GLY A 177 3.57 15.56 -4.67
CA GLY A 177 2.54 16.32 -5.37
C GLY A 177 2.45 17.72 -4.80
N GLU A 178 2.23 18.70 -5.66
CA GLU A 178 2.08 20.10 -5.30
C GLU A 178 0.91 20.69 -6.09
N THR A 179 0.10 21.53 -5.44
CA THR A 179 -0.99 22.27 -6.09
C THR A 179 -1.24 23.57 -5.34
N SER A 180 -2.02 24.48 -5.92
CA SER A 180 -2.46 25.69 -5.24
C SER A 180 -3.97 25.83 -5.36
N VAL A 181 -4.63 26.13 -4.25
CA VAL A 181 -6.07 26.38 -4.21
C VAL A 181 -6.35 27.84 -3.89
N ARG A 182 -7.37 28.40 -4.54
CA ARG A 182 -7.78 29.77 -4.27
C ARG A 182 -8.83 29.79 -3.17
N VAL A 183 -8.60 30.58 -2.12
CA VAL A 183 -9.54 30.69 -1.00
C VAL A 183 -10.05 32.12 -0.90
N LYS A 184 -11.37 32.29 -0.85
CA LYS A 184 -11.98 33.60 -0.66
C LYS A 184 -11.82 34.00 0.81
N THR A 185 -10.95 34.97 1.08
CA THR A 185 -10.84 35.59 2.39
C THR A 185 -11.71 36.87 2.44
N PRO A 186 -12.19 37.30 3.63
CA PRO A 186 -12.99 38.53 3.77
C PRO A 186 -12.22 39.81 3.43
N ASN A 187 -10.88 39.76 3.44
CA ASN A 187 -10.02 40.86 3.01
C ASN A 187 -9.65 40.62 1.55
N ALA A 188 -9.85 41.62 0.69
CA ALA A 188 -9.93 41.52 -0.77
C ALA A 188 -8.63 41.16 -1.54
N LEU A 189 -7.76 40.31 -0.99
CA LEU A 189 -6.67 39.68 -1.73
C LEU A 189 -7.08 38.23 -2.02
N GLU A 190 -7.17 37.89 -3.31
CA GLU A 190 -7.32 36.52 -3.75
C GLU A 190 -6.02 35.76 -3.45
N ASP A 191 -5.90 35.25 -2.23
CA ASP A 191 -4.72 34.49 -1.84
C ASP A 191 -4.81 33.06 -2.36
N PHE A 192 -3.73 32.61 -2.99
CA PHE A 192 -3.49 31.21 -3.29
C PHE A 192 -2.84 30.56 -2.07
N ILE A 193 -3.34 29.39 -1.69
CA ILE A 193 -2.75 28.54 -0.66
C ILE A 193 -2.09 27.37 -1.38
N ASP A 194 -0.78 27.23 -1.19
CA ASP A 194 -0.02 26.11 -1.73
C ASP A 194 -0.19 24.90 -0.83
N LEU A 195 -0.42 23.75 -1.45
CA LEU A 195 -0.68 22.48 -0.81
C LEU A 195 0.32 21.45 -1.34
N THR A 196 0.90 20.68 -0.44
CA THR A 196 1.89 19.65 -0.78
C THR A 196 1.47 18.30 -0.21
N VAL A 197 1.74 17.25 -0.98
CA VAL A 197 1.58 15.85 -0.57
C VAL A 197 2.93 15.16 -0.71
N GLU A 198 3.36 14.50 0.36
CA GLU A 198 4.49 13.58 0.34
C GLU A 198 4.02 12.19 0.73
N THR A 199 4.43 11.18 -0.04
CA THR A 199 4.13 9.78 0.27
C THR A 199 5.40 8.96 0.20
N THR A 200 5.53 7.99 1.11
CA THR A 200 6.61 7.00 1.06
C THR A 200 6.05 5.63 1.38
N GLN A 201 6.25 4.69 0.46
CA GLN A 201 5.75 3.33 0.55
C GLN A 201 6.91 2.35 0.49
N TRP A 202 6.85 1.31 1.33
CA TRP A 202 7.83 0.23 1.31
C TRP A 202 7.16 -1.08 0.96
N PHE A 203 7.67 -1.75 -0.06
CA PHE A 203 7.21 -3.06 -0.52
C PHE A 203 8.31 -4.09 -0.32
N THR A 204 7.99 -5.27 0.20
CA THR A 204 8.96 -6.38 0.34
C THR A 204 8.52 -7.59 -0.50
N PRO A 205 9.47 -8.45 -0.93
CA PRO A 205 9.12 -9.64 -1.70
C PRO A 205 8.15 -10.55 -0.95
N ARG A 206 7.21 -11.14 -1.69
CA ARG A 206 6.19 -12.11 -1.24
C ARG A 206 5.17 -11.63 -0.21
N VAL A 207 5.27 -10.39 0.29
CA VAL A 207 4.32 -9.79 1.23
C VAL A 207 3.59 -8.62 0.59
N GLY A 208 4.30 -7.74 -0.11
CA GLY A 208 3.75 -6.49 -0.59
C GLY A 208 4.09 -5.31 0.31
N LEU A 209 3.14 -4.38 0.43
CA LEU A 209 3.28 -3.17 1.24
C LEU A 209 3.50 -3.55 2.72
N VAL A 210 4.60 -3.13 3.31
CA VAL A 210 4.91 -3.33 4.73
C VAL A 210 4.76 -2.06 5.55
N LYS A 211 4.96 -0.91 4.91
CA LYS A 211 4.86 0.41 5.54
C LYS A 211 4.44 1.45 4.51
N SER A 212 3.60 2.38 4.93
CA SER A 212 3.28 3.60 4.19
C SER A 212 3.33 4.78 5.13
N LYS A 213 3.87 5.89 4.66
CA LYS A 213 3.75 7.22 5.25
C LYS A 213 3.14 8.15 4.23
N TYR A 214 2.31 9.05 4.68
CA TYR A 214 1.67 10.05 3.84
C TYR A 214 1.52 11.33 4.67
N HIS A 215 1.91 12.45 4.10
CA HIS A 215 1.96 13.75 4.74
C HIS A 215 1.34 14.79 3.81
N GLU A 216 0.36 15.53 4.32
CA GLU A 216 -0.26 16.67 3.66
C GLU A 216 0.13 17.94 4.42
N ALA A 217 0.58 18.97 3.72
CA ALA A 217 0.92 20.26 4.29
C ALA A 217 0.41 21.42 3.44
N SER A 218 0.33 22.59 4.06
CA SER A 218 -0.24 23.81 3.50
C SER A 218 0.63 25.01 3.87
N SER A 219 0.76 25.98 2.96
CA SER A 219 1.46 27.23 3.23
C SER A 219 0.68 28.19 4.15
N ASN A 220 -0.58 27.89 4.46
CA ASN A 220 -1.46 28.76 5.24
C ASN A 220 -2.26 27.98 6.31
N PRO A 221 -2.31 28.44 7.57
CA PRO A 221 -3.01 27.75 8.66
C PRO A 221 -4.53 27.65 8.48
N ARG A 222 -5.12 28.34 7.50
CA ARG A 222 -6.52 28.18 7.13
C ARG A 222 -6.81 26.78 6.59
N ILE A 223 -5.86 26.16 5.90
CA ILE A 223 -5.93 24.76 5.49
C ILE A 223 -4.89 24.00 6.28
N VAL A 224 -5.34 23.03 7.07
CA VAL A 224 -4.48 22.20 7.90
C VAL A 224 -4.42 20.81 7.26
N GLY A 225 -3.22 20.34 6.97
CA GLY A 225 -3.00 18.97 6.50
C GLY A 225 -2.90 17.97 7.66
N GLY A 226 -2.11 16.92 7.47
CA GLY A 226 -1.97 15.88 8.47
C GLY A 226 -1.02 14.77 8.06
N ASP A 227 -0.90 13.78 8.94
CA ASP A 227 -0.03 12.64 8.79
C ASP A 227 -0.83 11.34 8.83
N TYR A 228 -0.41 10.39 8.00
CA TYR A 228 -0.92 9.03 7.97
C TYR A 228 0.23 8.03 7.93
N VAL A 229 0.22 7.10 8.87
CA VAL A 229 1.19 6.01 8.94
C VAL A 229 0.46 4.68 9.00
N LYS A 230 0.79 3.80 8.07
CA LYS A 230 0.30 2.43 8.01
C LYS A 230 1.46 1.47 8.12
N VAL A 231 1.41 0.53 9.06
CA VAL A 231 2.47 -0.47 9.29
C VAL A 231 1.89 -1.87 9.38
N LEU A 232 2.58 -2.84 8.79
CA LEU A 232 2.16 -4.24 8.83
C LEU A 232 2.29 -4.78 10.26
N GLU A 233 1.17 -5.24 10.82
CA GLU A 233 1.11 -5.82 12.17
C GLU A 233 1.23 -7.33 12.14
N LYS A 234 0.60 -7.99 11.17
CA LYS A 234 0.56 -9.45 11.05
C LYS A 234 0.39 -9.83 9.59
N PHE A 235 1.09 -10.89 9.16
CA PHE A 235 1.04 -11.49 7.82
C PHE A 235 1.30 -12.99 7.93
#